data_AF-A0A955KLD9-F1
#
_entry.id   AF-A0A955KLD9-F1
#
_cell.length_a   1.000
_cell.length_b   1.000
_cell.length_c   1.000
_cell.angle_alpha   90.00
_cell.angle_beta   90.00
_cell.angle_gamma   90.00
#
_symmetry.space_group_name_H-M   'P 1'
#
loop_
_entity.id
_entity.type
_entity.pdbx_description
1 polymer ?
#
loop_
_entity_poly.entity_id
_entity_poly.type
_entity_poly.pdbx_seq_one_letter_code
_entity_poly.pdbx_strand_id
1 'polypeptide(L)' 'MNKTLAPNYNRAFRPADIRGTYPDQINEYTAYSIARAFVEEFKYKKIVVGYDMRLSTPALRKAFIDGARESGASVID' A
#
# COMPACT_ATOMS: atom_id res chain seq x y z
N MET A 1 14.31 1.47 2.79
CA MET A 1 13.30 0.81 1.93
C MET A 1 13.72 1.05 0.49
N ASN A 2 13.85 0.01 -0.33
CA ASN A 2 14.22 0.19 -1.73
C ASN A 2 13.08 0.92 -2.46
N LYS A 3 13.35 2.11 -3.02
CA LYS A 3 12.33 2.97 -3.63
C LYS A 3 12.07 2.58 -5.08
N THR A 4 11.71 1.32 -5.29
CA THR A 4 11.48 0.76 -6.63
C THR A 4 10.12 0.11 -6.67
N LEU A 5 9.28 0.56 -7.63
CA LEU A 5 7.98 -0.07 -7.88
C LEU A 5 8.20 -1.53 -8.27
N ALA A 6 7.22 -2.38 -7.96
CA ALA A 6 7.27 -3.77 -8.39
C ALA A 6 7.34 -3.82 -9.93
N PRO A 7 8.18 -4.67 -10.54
CA PRO A 7 8.44 -4.63 -11.99
C PRO A 7 7.16 -4.78 -12.83
N ASN A 8 6.18 -5.53 -12.33
CA ASN A 8 4.89 -5.76 -12.98
C ASN A 8 3.71 -5.12 -12.22
N TYR A 9 3.92 -3.97 -11.56
CA TYR A 9 2.91 -3.35 -10.70
C TYR A 9 1.58 -3.04 -11.39
N ASN A 10 1.60 -2.66 -12.67
CA ASN A 10 0.40 -2.36 -13.45
C ASN A 10 -0.56 -3.55 -13.55
N ARG A 11 -0.04 -4.79 -13.53
CA ARG A 11 -0.83 -6.02 -13.57
C ARG A 11 -1.54 -6.31 -12.25
N ALA A 12 -1.20 -5.61 -11.15
CA ALA A 12 -1.89 -5.76 -9.87
C ALA A 12 -3.23 -5.00 -9.82
N PHE A 13 -3.44 -3.99 -10.67
CA PHE A 13 -4.67 -3.20 -10.67
C PHE A 13 -5.79 -3.96 -11.40
N ARG A 14 -6.82 -4.35 -10.66
CA ARG A 14 -8.06 -4.92 -11.19
C ARG A 14 -9.17 -3.88 -11.13
N PRO A 15 -10.29 -4.08 -11.86
CA PRO A 15 -11.39 -3.12 -11.86
C PRO A 15 -11.98 -2.83 -10.48
N ALA A 16 -11.88 -3.78 -9.54
CA ALA A 16 -12.50 -3.69 -8.22
C ALA A 16 -11.49 -3.60 -7.05
N ASP A 17 -10.28 -4.15 -7.21
CA ASP A 17 -9.28 -4.21 -6.15
C ASP A 17 -7.84 -4.25 -6.70
N ILE A 18 -6.87 -4.23 -5.78
CA ILE A 18 -5.45 -4.41 -6.11
C ILE A 18 -5.07 -5.82 -5.68
N ARG A 19 -4.70 -6.66 -6.65
CA ARG A 19 -4.39 -8.07 -6.45
C ARG A 19 -3.27 -8.53 -7.36
N GLY A 20 -2.18 -9.00 -6.75
CA GLY A 20 -1.02 -9.49 -7.47
C GLY A 20 -0.10 -10.33 -6.60
N THR A 21 0.94 -10.88 -7.23
CA THR A 21 1.98 -11.69 -6.59
C THR A 21 3.01 -10.82 -5.88
N TYR A 22 3.42 -11.21 -4.68
CA TYR A 22 4.52 -10.59 -3.95
C TYR A 22 5.83 -11.36 -4.20
N PRO A 23 6.97 -10.70 -4.49
CA PRO A 23 7.17 -9.25 -4.62
C PRO A 23 7.06 -8.69 -6.06
N ASP A 24 6.73 -9.52 -7.07
CA ASP A 24 6.79 -9.17 -8.51
C ASP A 24 5.78 -8.10 -8.96
N GLN A 25 4.55 -8.15 -8.43
CA GLN A 25 3.45 -7.25 -8.81
C GLN A 25 3.05 -6.33 -7.66
N ILE A 26 3.24 -6.77 -6.42
CA ILE A 26 3.04 -5.96 -5.23
C ILE A 26 4.28 -6.12 -4.36
N ASN A 27 4.92 -5.00 -4.03
CA ASN A 27 5.99 -4.94 -3.05
C ASN A 27 5.72 -3.79 -2.06
N GLU A 28 6.62 -3.61 -1.11
CA GLU A 28 6.48 -2.61 -0.07
C GLU A 28 6.42 -1.20 -0.64
N TYR A 29 7.27 -0.86 -1.62
CA TYR A 29 7.24 0.48 -2.20
C TYR A 29 5.95 0.75 -2.99
N THR A 30 5.41 -0.27 -3.65
CA THR A 30 4.12 -0.20 -4.33
C THR A 30 3.01 0.06 -3.32
N ALA A 31 2.99 -0.65 -2.18
CA ALA A 31 2.01 -0.43 -1.11
C ALA A 31 2.13 0.98 -0.51
N TYR A 32 3.36 1.46 -0.27
CA TYR A 32 3.63 2.82 0.17
C TYR A 32 3.11 3.87 -0.82
N SER A 33 3.42 3.73 -2.11
CA SER A 33 2.97 4.65 -3.15
C SER A 33 1.46 4.65 -3.33
N ILE A 34 0.80 3.48 -3.22
CA ILE A 34 -0.66 3.38 -3.25
C ILE A 34 -1.26 4.15 -2.07
N ALA A 35 -0.74 3.97 -0.85
CA ALA A 35 -1.24 4.66 0.32
C ALA A 35 -1.14 6.19 0.17
N ARG A 36 -0.03 6.68 -0.39
CA ARG A 36 0.16 8.10 -0.69
C ARG A 36 -0.86 8.61 -1.68
N ALA A 37 -0.98 7.94 -2.82
CA ALA A 37 -1.94 8.30 -3.86
C ALA A 37 -3.38 8.28 -3.32
N PHE A 38 -3.74 7.28 -2.50
CA PHE A 38 -5.04 7.18 -1.87
C PHE A 38 -5.34 8.37 -0.95
N VAL A 39 -4.39 8.79 -0.11
CA VAL A 39 -4.58 9.95 0.78
C VAL A 39 -4.62 11.26 -0.01
N GLU A 40 -3.76 11.42 -1.02
CA GLU A 40 -3.69 12.63 -1.84
C GLU A 40 -4.98 12.83 -2.66
N GLU A 41 -5.51 11.75 -3.25
CA GLU A 41 -6.72 11.77 -4.08
C GLU A 41 -7.97 12.01 -3.23
N PHE A 42 -8.20 11.17 -2.22
CA PHE A 42 -9.44 11.21 -1.45
C PHE A 42 -9.41 12.19 -0.26
N LYS A 43 -8.23 12.68 0.10
CA LYS A 43 -8.01 13.65 1.20
C LYS A 43 -8.50 13.19 2.57
N TYR A 44 -8.70 11.89 2.76
CA TYR A 44 -9.10 11.31 4.04
C TYR A 44 -8.04 11.57 5.11
N LYS A 45 -8.49 12.00 6.30
CA LYS A 45 -7.62 12.32 7.45
C LYS A 45 -7.52 11.20 8.47
N LYS A 46 -8.40 10.20 8.39
CA LYS A 46 -8.42 9.02 9.27
C LYS A 46 -8.70 7.79 8.43
N ILE A 47 -7.83 6.79 8.51
CA ILE A 47 -7.91 5.55 7.73
C ILE A 47 -7.80 4.37 8.70
N VAL A 48 -8.62 3.34 8.47
CA VAL A 48 -8.50 2.05 9.15
C VAL A 48 -7.76 1.09 8.22
N VAL A 49 -6.72 0.43 8.72
CA VAL A 49 -5.96 -0.58 7.97
C VAL A 49 -6.25 -1.95 8.57
N GLY A 50 -6.83 -2.83 7.76
CA GLY A 50 -7.04 -4.24 8.10
C GLY A 50 -6.20 -5.13 7.20
N TYR A 51 -5.77 -6.27 7.72
CA TYR A 51 -4.88 -7.19 7.02
C TYR A 51 -5.05 -8.64 7.48
N ASP A 52 -4.60 -9.59 6.67
CA ASP A 52 -4.67 -11.03 6.97
C ASP A 52 -3.31 -11.63 7.38
N MET A 53 -3.29 -12.93 7.65
CA MET A 53 -2.14 -13.65 8.24
C MET A 53 -0.97 -13.98 7.29
N ARG A 54 -0.90 -13.40 6.08
CA ARG A 54 0.17 -13.73 5.13
C ARG A 54 1.54 -13.30 5.63
N LEU A 55 2.58 -14.04 5.25
CA LEU A 55 3.97 -13.74 5.61
C LEU A 55 4.47 -12.39 5.06
N SER A 56 3.93 -11.95 3.92
CA SER A 56 4.23 -10.64 3.34
C SER A 56 3.52 -9.49 4.06
N THR A 57 2.49 -9.77 4.86
CA THR A 57 1.64 -8.75 5.47
C THR A 57 2.39 -7.78 6.37
N PRO A 58 3.27 -8.21 7.30
CA PRO A 58 3.95 -7.26 8.18
C PRO A 58 4.74 -6.19 7.42
N ALA A 59 5.40 -6.57 6.32
CA ALA A 59 6.16 -5.65 5.47
C ALA A 59 5.25 -4.70 4.69
N LEU A 60 4.19 -5.22 4.04
CA LEU A 60 3.25 -4.42 3.26
C LEU A 60 2.41 -3.48 4.13
N ARG A 61 1.94 -3.96 5.28
CA ARG A 61 1.20 -3.17 6.29
C ARG A 61 2.04 -1.97 6.72
N LYS A 62 3.28 -2.22 7.18
CA LYS A 62 4.17 -1.15 7.62
C LYS A 62 4.37 -0.10 6.52
N ALA A 63 4.65 -0.54 5.30
CA ALA A 63 4.84 0.32 4.15
C ALA A 63 3.63 1.19 3.83
N PHE A 64 2.44 0.61 3.83
CA PHE A 64 1.19 1.31 3.58
C PHE A 64 0.92 2.37 4.65
N ILE A 65 1.09 2.00 5.92
CA ILE A 65 0.88 2.92 7.06
C ILE A 65 1.85 4.10 7.00
N ASP A 66 3.12 3.84 6.70
CA ASP A 66 4.14 4.88 6.57
C ASP A 66 3.73 5.87 5.44
N GLY A 67 3.31 5.36 4.28
CA GLY A 67 2.85 6.20 3.16
C GLY A 67 1.61 7.04 3.48
N ALA A 68 0.63 6.44 4.16
CA ALA A 68 -0.57 7.15 4.58
C ALA A 68 -0.26 8.26 5.59
N ARG A 69 0.59 7.98 6.59
CA ARG A 69 0.97 8.94 7.64
C ARG A 69 1.78 10.11 7.08
N GLU A 70 2.74 9.83 6.21
CA GLU A 70 3.55 10.87 5.55
C GLU A 70 2.69 11.77 4.64
N SER A 71 1.56 11.26 4.14
CA SER A 71 0.59 12.04 3.36
C SER A 71 -0.41 12.81 4.23
N GLY A 72 -0.25 12.76 5.55
CA GLY A 72 -1.06 13.52 6.52
C GLY A 72 -2.35 12.85 6.97
N ALA A 73 -2.48 11.52 6.80
CA ALA A 73 -3.58 10.75 7.37
C ALA A 73 -3.17 10.08 8.69
N SER A 74 -4.07 10.12 9.68
CA SER A 74 -3.96 9.27 10.87
C SER A 74 -4.43 7.87 10.55
N VAL A 75 -3.71 6.85 11.03
CA VAL A 75 -4.02 5.45 10.75
C VAL A 75 -4.36 4.72 12.05
N ILE A 76 -5.51 4.05 12.04
CA ILE A 76 -5.97 3.06 13.02
C ILE A 76 -5.68 1.69 12.43
N ASP A 77 -5.03 0.83 13.20
CA ASP A 77 -4.33 -0.35 12.72
C ASP A 77 -4.53 -1.54 13.66
#